data_AF-A0ABD3BI71-F1
#
_entry.id   AF-A0ABD3BI71-F1
#
_cell.length_a   1.000
_cell.length_b   1.000
_cell.length_c   1.000
_cell.angle_alpha   90.00
_cell.angle_beta   90.00
_cell.angle_gamma   90.00
#
_symmetry.space_group_name_H-M   'P 1'
#
loop_
_entity.id
_entity.type
_entity.pdbx_description
1 polymer ?
#
loop_
_entity_poly.entity_id
_entity_poly.type
_entity_poly.pdbx_seq_one_letter_code
_entity_poly.pdbx_strand_id
1 'polypeptide(L)'
;MNGNDGSGDTARRQRHGRRDIIDGSKLAFFPPTSPSYKLIITDDDTGLMQPFPHHENVDVLKLLMRRGTKIVVVYVRYPMATSSFLFSHGNAADIGQMYELFIELSSHLRVDLLG
;
A
#
# COMPACT_ATOMS: atom_id res chain seq x y z
N MET A 1 6.51 54.53 -44.78
CA MET A 1 6.06 53.31 -44.08
C MET A 1 7.20 52.83 -43.19
N ASN A 2 6.86 52.58 -41.92
CA ASN A 2 7.66 52.00 -40.83
C ASN A 2 8.72 52.93 -40.21
N GLY A 3 8.73 53.26 -38.92
CA GLY A 3 7.91 52.79 -37.79
C GLY A 3 8.74 52.84 -36.49
N ASN A 4 8.58 53.94 -35.74
CA ASN A 4 8.53 54.09 -34.28
C ASN A 4 9.37 53.19 -33.34
N ASP A 5 10.34 53.81 -32.67
CA ASP A 5 10.57 53.97 -31.22
C ASP A 5 10.19 52.82 -30.25
N GLY A 6 11.11 52.48 -29.33
CA GLY A 6 10.79 51.68 -28.15
C GLY A 6 11.98 51.27 -27.27
N SER A 7 12.46 52.19 -26.43
CA SER A 7 13.27 51.91 -25.23
C SER A 7 12.59 50.89 -24.31
N GLY A 8 13.36 50.00 -23.68
CA GLY A 8 12.83 49.02 -22.73
C GLY A 8 13.91 48.20 -22.02
N ASP A 9 14.53 48.84 -21.04
CA ASP A 9 15.51 48.32 -20.10
C ASP A 9 14.93 47.21 -19.18
N THR A 10 15.81 46.34 -18.70
CA THR A 10 15.67 45.45 -17.53
C THR A 10 14.49 44.45 -17.45
N ALA A 11 14.77 43.17 -17.71
CA ALA A 11 14.22 42.06 -16.92
C ALA A 11 15.03 40.78 -17.13
N ARG A 12 16.25 40.76 -16.59
CA ARG A 12 17.01 39.52 -16.37
C ARG A 12 16.25 38.67 -15.35
N ARG A 13 15.28 37.88 -15.80
CA ARG A 13 14.58 36.89 -14.98
C ARG A 13 15.59 35.84 -14.54
N GLN A 14 16.07 36.00 -13.32
CA GLN A 14 16.77 34.98 -12.56
C GLN A 14 15.93 33.70 -12.61
N ARG A 15 16.44 32.68 -13.32
CA ARG A 15 15.96 31.31 -13.19
C ARG A 15 16.43 30.80 -11.84
N HIS A 16 15.68 31.17 -10.81
CA HIS A 16 15.82 30.64 -9.46
C HIS A 16 15.57 29.13 -9.55
N GLY A 17 16.55 28.34 -9.10
CA GLY A 17 16.54 26.89 -9.20
C GLY A 17 15.25 26.30 -8.68
N ARG A 18 14.81 25.20 -9.33
CA ARG A 18 13.77 24.31 -8.78
C ARG A 18 14.16 24.02 -7.34
N ARG A 19 13.44 24.62 -6.39
CA ARG A 19 13.41 24.12 -5.03
C ARG A 19 12.74 22.77 -5.16
N ASP A 20 13.50 21.70 -4.94
CA ASP A 20 12.93 20.38 -4.75
C ASP A 20 12.06 20.47 -3.50
N ILE A 21 10.77 20.77 -3.71
CA ILE A 21 9.78 20.75 -2.66
C ILE A 21 9.70 19.28 -2.24
N ILE A 22 10.27 19.00 -1.07
CA ILE A 22 10.09 17.72 -0.41
C ILE A 22 8.62 17.71 0.01
N ASP A 23 7.79 17.15 -0.84
CA ASP A 23 6.38 16.97 -0.58
C ASP A 23 6.24 15.95 0.56
N GLY A 24 5.88 16.43 1.75
CA GLY A 24 5.67 15.58 2.92
C GLY A 24 4.58 14.52 2.70
N SER A 25 3.65 14.74 1.77
CA SER A 25 2.71 13.72 1.34
C SER A 25 3.44 12.55 0.65
N LYS A 26 4.51 12.85 -0.11
CA LYS A 26 5.34 11.84 -0.76
C LYS A 26 6.18 10.98 0.19
N LEU A 27 6.34 11.42 1.45
CA LEU A 27 7.01 10.64 2.50
C LEU A 27 6.02 9.89 3.40
N ALA A 28 4.80 10.40 3.55
CA ALA A 28 3.78 9.81 4.42
C ALA A 28 2.82 8.83 3.72
N PHE A 29 2.84 8.73 2.38
CA PHE A 29 1.89 7.93 1.60
C PHE A 29 2.52 6.85 0.72
N PHE A 30 3.83 6.70 0.76
CA PHE A 30 4.53 5.72 -0.07
C PHE A 30 5.00 4.59 0.85
N PRO A 31 4.52 3.35 0.65
CA PRO A 31 5.06 2.21 1.39
C PRO A 31 6.58 2.15 1.19
N PRO A 32 7.33 1.54 2.13
CA PRO A 32 8.79 1.44 2.06
C PRO A 32 9.24 0.95 0.68
N THR A 33 10.43 1.38 0.26
CA THR A 33 10.90 1.30 -1.15
C THR A 33 11.11 -0.13 -1.69
N SER A 34 10.66 -1.14 -0.97
CA SER A 34 10.22 -2.45 -1.48
C SER A 34 9.21 -3.02 -0.48
N PRO A 35 8.16 -3.73 -0.92
CA PRO A 35 7.24 -4.39 0.00
C PRO A 35 8.00 -5.32 0.95
N SER A 36 7.53 -5.45 2.20
CA SER A 36 8.17 -6.36 3.16
C SER A 36 7.96 -7.84 2.82
N TYR A 37 7.07 -8.10 1.86
CA TYR A 37 6.66 -9.41 1.44
C TYR A 37 6.90 -9.70 -0.03
N LYS A 38 7.03 -11.00 -0.34
CA LYS A 38 6.94 -11.54 -1.68
C LYS A 38 5.81 -12.55 -1.76
N LEU A 39 4.89 -12.36 -2.70
CA LEU A 39 3.80 -13.30 -2.96
C LEU A 39 4.27 -14.39 -3.92
N ILE A 40 4.17 -15.65 -3.48
CA ILE A 40 4.32 -16.83 -4.33
C ILE A 40 2.92 -17.38 -4.56
N ILE A 41 2.39 -17.24 -5.77
CA ILE A 41 1.07 -17.76 -6.12
C ILE A 41 1.21 -19.26 -6.39
N THR A 42 0.40 -20.06 -5.70
CA THR A 42 0.41 -21.53 -5.81
C THR A 42 -0.69 -22.02 -6.74
N ASP A 43 -1.94 -21.57 -6.57
CA ASP A 43 -3.11 -21.97 -7.39
C ASP A 43 -4.17 -20.86 -7.39
N ASP A 44 -4.97 -20.69 -8.45
CA ASP A 44 -6.20 -19.88 -8.60
C ASP A 44 -6.40 -18.73 -7.57
N ASP A 45 -5.46 -17.78 -7.55
CA ASP A 45 -5.42 -16.58 -6.69
C ASP A 45 -5.08 -16.78 -5.20
N THR A 46 -4.73 -17.99 -4.76
CA THR A 46 -4.13 -18.29 -3.45
C THR A 46 -2.59 -18.28 -3.51
N GLY A 47 -1.93 -17.96 -2.40
CA GLY A 47 -0.48 -17.97 -2.35
C GLY A 47 0.14 -18.03 -0.96
N LEU A 48 1.46 -18.00 -0.95
CA LEU A 48 2.31 -17.92 0.23
C LEU A 48 2.97 -16.55 0.28
N MET A 49 3.16 -16.02 1.49
CA MET A 49 3.80 -14.73 1.73
C MET A 49 5.17 -14.94 2.37
N GLN A 50 6.25 -14.72 1.63
CA GLN A 50 7.61 -14.77 2.17
C GLN A 50 8.02 -13.41 2.74
N PRO A 51 8.85 -13.35 3.79
CA PRO A 51 9.54 -14.46 4.46
C PRO A 51 8.74 -15.14 5.59
N PHE A 52 7.44 -14.85 5.69
CA PHE A 52 6.61 -15.28 6.82
C PHE A 52 6.37 -16.80 6.81
N PRO A 53 6.29 -17.43 7.99
CA PRO A 53 5.95 -18.84 8.09
C PRO A 53 4.53 -19.09 7.60
N HIS A 54 4.31 -20.24 6.98
CA HIS A 54 2.98 -20.67 6.60
C HIS A 54 2.21 -21.18 7.83
N HIS A 55 0.98 -20.74 7.98
CA HIS A 55 0.05 -21.17 9.01
C HIS A 55 -1.16 -21.85 8.37
N GLU A 56 -1.58 -23.00 8.90
CA GLU A 56 -2.70 -23.78 8.34
C GLU A 56 -4.05 -23.05 8.35
N ASN A 57 -4.20 -22.08 9.26
CA ASN A 57 -5.39 -21.26 9.42
C ASN A 57 -5.28 -19.90 8.72
N VAL A 58 -4.24 -19.69 7.90
CA VAL A 58 -4.02 -18.41 7.20
C VAL A 58 -3.98 -18.63 5.70
N ASP A 59 -4.88 -17.97 5.00
CA ASP A 59 -4.98 -17.98 3.55
C ASP A 59 -4.54 -16.59 3.02
N VAL A 60 -3.55 -16.55 2.13
CA VAL A 60 -3.16 -15.31 1.43
C VAL A 60 -3.79 -15.31 0.05
N LEU A 61 -4.65 -14.33 -0.20
CA LEU A 61 -5.51 -14.29 -1.39
C LEU A 61 -5.22 -13.06 -2.25
N LYS A 62 -5.33 -13.21 -3.56
CA LYS A 62 -5.20 -12.14 -4.55
C LYS A 62 -6.54 -11.85 -5.21
N LEU A 63 -7.29 -10.90 -4.67
CA LEU A 63 -8.65 -10.61 -5.11
C LEU A 63 -8.68 -9.62 -6.28
N LEU A 64 -9.48 -9.94 -7.31
CA LEU A 64 -9.81 -8.99 -8.38
C LEU A 64 -10.98 -8.10 -7.97
N MET A 65 -10.73 -6.82 -7.84
CA MET A 65 -11.77 -5.83 -7.52
C MET A 65 -12.57 -5.47 -8.77
N ARG A 66 -13.78 -4.94 -8.56
CA ARG A 66 -14.71 -4.51 -9.63
C ARG A 66 -14.07 -3.60 -10.68
N ARG A 67 -13.08 -2.77 -10.29
CA ARG A 67 -12.37 -1.83 -11.18
C ARG A 67 -11.13 -2.43 -11.86
N GLY A 68 -10.94 -3.75 -11.79
CA GLY A 68 -9.80 -4.44 -12.39
C GLY A 68 -8.52 -4.41 -11.55
N THR A 69 -8.49 -3.66 -10.43
CA THR A 69 -7.36 -3.66 -9.50
C THR A 69 -7.29 -5.00 -8.77
N LYS A 70 -6.11 -5.62 -8.74
CA LYS A 70 -5.86 -6.79 -7.89
C LYS A 70 -5.27 -6.34 -6.56
N ILE A 71 -5.85 -6.79 -5.46
CA ILE A 71 -5.34 -6.55 -4.11
C ILE A 71 -4.92 -7.86 -3.47
N VAL A 72 -3.95 -7.80 -2.57
CA VAL A 72 -3.56 -8.95 -1.73
C VAL A 72 -4.22 -8.76 -0.38
N VAL A 73 -4.83 -9.82 0.14
CA VAL A 73 -5.44 -9.85 1.48
C VAL A 73 -4.94 -11.07 2.25
N VAL A 74 -4.97 -10.98 3.57
CA VAL A 74 -4.69 -12.08 4.49
C VAL A 74 -5.99 -12.43 5.19
N TYR A 75 -6.40 -13.69 5.08
CA TYR A 75 -7.55 -14.23 5.78
C TYR A 75 -7.08 -15.19 6.87
N VAL A 76 -7.41 -14.91 8.12
CA VAL A 76 -7.09 -15.74 9.27
C VAL A 76 -8.36 -16.35 9.83
N ARG A 77 -8.41 -17.67 9.87
CA ARG A 77 -9.51 -18.45 10.43
C ARG A 77 -9.28 -18.70 11.92
N TYR A 78 -10.30 -18.46 12.73
CA TYR A 78 -10.31 -18.85 14.14
C TYR A 78 -11.29 -19.99 14.40
N PRO A 79 -10.86 -21.13 14.97
CA PRO A 79 -11.75 -22.24 15.27
C PRO A 79 -12.92 -21.80 16.16
N MET A 80 -14.15 -22.07 15.72
CA MET A 80 -15.39 -21.69 16.42
C MET A 80 -15.70 -20.18 16.42
N ALA A 81 -15.10 -19.39 15.53
CA ALA A 81 -15.49 -17.99 15.35
C ALA A 81 -17.00 -17.87 15.03
N THR A 82 -17.70 -16.99 15.74
CA THR A 82 -19.12 -16.66 15.47
C THR A 82 -19.28 -15.29 14.80
N SER A 83 -18.18 -14.60 14.57
CA SER A 83 -18.12 -13.25 14.01
C SER A 83 -16.83 -13.07 13.21
N SER A 84 -16.89 -12.16 12.24
CA SER A 84 -15.77 -11.82 11.38
C SER A 84 -15.38 -10.35 11.54
N PHE A 85 -14.10 -10.06 11.37
CA PHE A 85 -13.51 -8.74 11.50
C PHE A 85 -12.80 -8.36 10.20
N LEU A 86 -13.32 -7.34 9.53
CA LEU A 86 -12.69 -6.75 8.35
C LEU A 86 -11.80 -5.61 8.80
N PHE A 87 -10.49 -5.82 8.72
CA PHE A 87 -9.50 -4.79 9.02
C PHE A 87 -9.07 -4.10 7.72
N SER A 88 -9.07 -2.78 7.73
CA SER A 88 -8.52 -1.97 6.63
C SER A 88 -7.33 -1.19 7.13
N HIS A 89 -6.24 -1.18 6.38
CA HIS A 89 -5.02 -0.48 6.75
C HIS A 89 -4.87 0.86 6.01
N GLY A 90 -4.02 1.75 6.55
CA GLY A 90 -3.65 2.99 5.88
C GLY A 90 -2.77 2.74 4.65
N ASN A 91 -2.71 3.69 3.72
CA ASN A 91 -1.95 3.56 2.46
C ASN A 91 -0.42 3.39 2.67
N ALA A 92 0.09 3.79 3.84
CA ALA A 92 1.50 3.65 4.20
C ALA A 92 1.84 2.32 4.89
N ALA A 93 0.81 1.52 5.23
CA ALA A 93 1.02 0.22 5.86
C ALA A 93 1.29 -0.84 4.79
N ASP A 94 2.29 -1.67 5.06
CA ASP A 94 2.63 -2.82 4.22
C ASP A 94 1.97 -4.09 4.80
N ILE A 95 1.21 -4.81 3.98
CA ILE A 95 0.44 -5.99 4.44
C ILE A 95 1.34 -7.08 5.05
N GLY A 96 2.59 -7.22 4.60
CA GLY A 96 3.54 -8.15 5.20
C GLY A 96 3.88 -7.77 6.63
N GLN A 97 4.05 -6.47 6.92
CA GLN A 97 4.27 -5.98 8.28
C GLN A 97 3.06 -6.20 9.20
N MET A 98 1.87 -6.41 8.63
CA MET A 98 0.63 -6.65 9.37
C MET A 98 0.31 -8.13 9.56
N TYR A 99 1.06 -9.03 8.92
CA TYR A 99 0.78 -10.46 8.90
C TYR A 99 0.69 -11.07 10.30
N GLU A 100 1.71 -10.86 11.14
CA GLU A 100 1.72 -11.39 12.52
C GLU A 100 0.64 -10.73 13.38
N LEU A 101 0.42 -9.41 13.21
CA LEU A 101 -0.64 -8.69 13.91
C LEU A 101 -2.02 -9.31 13.63
N PHE A 102 -2.32 -9.69 12.40
CA PHE A 102 -3.59 -10.32 12.05
C PHE A 102 -3.82 -11.66 12.73
N ILE A 103 -2.77 -12.47 12.82
CA ILE A 103 -2.82 -13.76 13.53
C ILE A 103 -3.09 -13.52 15.01
N GLU A 104 -2.36 -12.60 15.62
CA GLU A 104 -2.55 -12.23 17.03
C GLU A 104 -3.96 -11.68 17.27
N LEU A 105 -4.44 -10.78 16.43
CA LEU A 105 -5.74 -10.12 16.61
C LEU A 105 -6.91 -11.11 16.46
N SER A 106 -6.84 -12.00 15.47
CA SER A 106 -7.81 -13.09 15.29
C SER A 106 -7.87 -13.99 16.52
N SER A 107 -6.72 -14.36 17.09
CA SER A 107 -6.63 -15.21 18.29
C SER A 107 -7.16 -14.52 19.54
N HIS A 108 -6.78 -13.27 19.79
CA HIS A 108 -7.20 -12.52 20.98
C HIS A 108 -8.68 -12.18 20.97
N LEU A 109 -9.24 -11.84 19.80
CA LEU A 109 -10.66 -11.48 19.66
C LEU A 109 -11.56 -12.68 19.37
N ARG A 110 -10.98 -13.84 19.01
CA ARG A 110 -11.69 -15.08 18.64
C ARG A 110 -12.62 -14.90 17.44
N VAL A 111 -12.09 -14.27 16.40
CA VAL A 111 -12.82 -13.92 15.18
C VAL A 111 -12.09 -14.40 13.94
N ASP A 112 -12.84 -14.67 12.88
CA ASP A 112 -12.24 -14.73 11.56
C ASP A 112 -11.83 -13.32 11.16
N LEU A 113 -10.61 -13.14 10.65
CA LEU A 113 -10.10 -11.83 10.28
C LEU A 113 -9.78 -11.80 8.79
N LEU A 114 -10.25 -10.77 8.08
CA LEU A 114 -9.81 -10.44 6.74
C LEU A 114 -9.12 -9.08 6.78
N GLY A 115 -7.89 -9.00 6.30
CA GLY A 115 -7.05 -7.80 6.35
C GLY A 115 -6.27 -7.53 5.07
#